data_AF-A0A7W7H4I2-F1
#
_entry.id   AF-A0A7W7H4I2-F1
#
_cell.length_a   1.000
_cell.length_b   1.000
_cell.length_c   1.000
_cell.angle_alpha   90.00
_cell.angle_beta   90.00
_cell.angle_gamma   90.00
#
_symmetry.space_group_name_H-M   'P 1'
#
loop_
_entity.id
_entity.type
_entity.pdbx_description
1 polymer ?
#
loop_
_entity_poly.entity_id
_entity_poly.type
_entity_poly.pdbx_seq_one_letter_code
_entity_poly.pdbx_strand_id
1 'polypeptide(L)'
;MSSMTGARYVVETAAERLAREQRAEWERYVQARGELEAIRAEADAYRSVYGDRIAKVPAGRQARPKHSPAKIAATTGELRELARKERDALRAAVSAASRSDVSGLLAAGPAAEAAGTTRTWDDSVVERTPEPVRTSDGSAERRTEKLAARREADAERAADLVSRLPAGAPAETRAACAAAAAEIAGGASPIRTRLLLTDLEKRVRDTQRAEEEVDRARRELLAIAAPLETVPGEEAERLRARIGRLIAERVREVPDGMRAEADEVVDRADRARRRKAVANALRTKLADLGYQVAEGFETRLAGDGVAYAGMSDGRGYGVKVLLDRDNPVVRTQVVRARSNHAGAADDAGAERKFCDDYDVLLRAMRKEGVQVAEVARQAPGTRPVQAVADEVIPAGTAQRSTQQQRERTL
;
A
#
# COMPACT_ATOMS: atom_id res chain seq x y z
N MET A 1 -33.16 -29.02 19.56
CA MET A 1 -31.89 -28.35 19.20
C MET A 1 -30.93 -28.44 20.39
N SER A 2 -29.85 -29.20 20.26
CA SER A 2 -28.86 -29.42 21.34
C SER A 2 -27.98 -28.17 21.51
N SER A 3 -27.62 -27.82 22.75
CA SER A 3 -26.90 -26.57 23.08
C SER A 3 -25.43 -26.73 22.81
N MET A 4 -24.85 -25.72 22.18
CA MET A 4 -23.42 -25.58 22.05
C MET A 4 -22.93 -24.61 23.10
N THR A 5 -21.89 -24.98 23.84
CA THR A 5 -21.14 -23.99 24.63
C THR A 5 -20.29 -23.19 23.66
N GLY A 6 -20.63 -21.91 23.47
CA GLY A 6 -19.83 -20.99 22.68
C GLY A 6 -18.73 -20.37 23.51
N ALA A 7 -17.68 -19.91 22.86
CA ALA A 7 -16.70 -19.03 23.46
C ALA A 7 -16.15 -18.11 22.37
N ARG A 8 -16.15 -16.80 22.62
CA ARG A 8 -15.54 -15.84 21.69
C ARG A 8 -14.03 -15.98 21.81
N TYR A 9 -13.27 -15.89 20.72
CA TYR A 9 -11.82 -15.91 20.80
C TYR A 9 -11.19 -14.64 20.25
N VAL A 10 -10.04 -14.29 20.81
CA VAL A 10 -9.15 -13.26 20.29
C VAL A 10 -7.78 -13.92 20.20
N VAL A 11 -7.18 -13.87 19.01
CA VAL A 11 -5.83 -14.37 18.82
C VAL A 11 -4.89 -13.16 18.94
N GLU A 12 -4.04 -13.20 19.96
CA GLU A 12 -2.92 -12.27 20.17
C GLU A 12 -1.65 -13.08 20.37
N THR A 13 -1.33 -13.91 19.40
CA THR A 13 -0.07 -14.66 19.43
C THR A 13 1.12 -13.71 19.30
N ALA A 14 2.28 -14.08 19.83
CA ALA A 14 3.52 -13.35 19.58
C ALA A 14 3.82 -13.24 18.07
N ALA A 15 3.45 -14.27 17.30
CA ALA A 15 3.56 -14.30 15.85
C ALA A 15 2.66 -13.25 15.17
N GLU A 16 1.43 -13.04 15.65
CA GLU A 16 0.54 -12.01 15.09
C GLU A 16 0.95 -10.60 15.44
N ARG A 17 1.45 -10.36 16.67
CA ARG A 17 2.04 -9.05 17.02
C ARG A 17 3.21 -8.74 16.10
N LEU A 18 4.12 -9.71 15.93
CA LEU A 18 5.25 -9.58 15.02
C LEU A 18 4.79 -9.36 13.56
N ALA A 19 3.77 -10.08 13.10
CA ALA A 19 3.22 -9.90 11.76
C ALA A 19 2.54 -8.53 11.57
N ARG A 20 1.90 -7.98 12.61
CA ARG A 20 1.32 -6.63 12.60
C ARG A 20 2.42 -5.58 12.51
N GLU A 21 3.45 -5.68 13.33
CA GLU A 21 4.62 -4.80 13.28
C GLU A 21 5.32 -4.89 11.93
N GLN A 22 5.52 -6.10 11.41
CA GLN A 22 6.12 -6.34 10.11
C GLN A 22 5.31 -5.70 8.98
N ARG A 23 3.97 -5.80 9.02
CA ARG A 23 3.09 -5.14 8.05
C ARG A 23 3.16 -3.61 8.14
N ALA A 24 3.17 -3.05 9.34
CA ALA A 24 3.29 -1.61 9.53
C ALA A 24 4.63 -1.07 9.01
N GLU A 25 5.74 -1.76 9.28
CA GLU A 25 7.04 -1.37 8.71
C GLU A 25 7.11 -1.61 7.21
N TRP A 26 6.46 -2.66 6.70
CA TRP A 26 6.37 -2.93 5.26
C TRP A 26 5.60 -1.83 4.52
N GLU A 27 4.50 -1.34 5.08
CA GLU A 27 3.75 -0.23 4.51
C GLU A 27 4.61 1.03 4.40
N ARG A 28 5.34 1.39 5.46
CA ARG A 28 6.29 2.52 5.44
C ARG A 28 7.39 2.32 4.42
N TYR A 29 7.89 1.10 4.26
CA TYR A 29 8.88 0.76 3.24
C TYR A 29 8.32 0.95 1.82
N VAL A 30 7.12 0.44 1.53
CA VAL A 30 6.47 0.58 0.21
C VAL A 30 6.24 2.05 -0.13
N GLN A 31 5.82 2.87 0.83
CA GLN A 31 5.70 4.32 0.66
C GLN A 31 7.05 4.97 0.31
N ALA A 32 8.10 4.68 1.08
CA ALA A 32 9.45 5.22 0.83
C ALA A 32 10.02 4.78 -0.52
N ARG A 33 9.82 3.51 -0.90
CA ARG A 33 10.18 2.99 -2.23
C ARG A 33 9.43 3.73 -3.33
N GLY A 34 8.12 3.92 -3.16
CA GLY A 34 7.28 4.64 -4.11
C GLY A 34 7.72 6.09 -4.30
N GLU A 35 8.14 6.77 -3.23
CA GLU A 35 8.71 8.13 -3.31
C GLU A 35 10.01 8.15 -4.13
N LEU A 36 10.93 7.22 -3.88
CA LEU A 36 12.18 7.13 -4.65
C LEU A 36 11.92 6.81 -6.13
N GLU A 37 11.00 5.90 -6.43
CA GLU A 37 10.60 5.58 -7.81
C GLU A 37 9.99 6.79 -8.53
N ALA A 38 9.24 7.64 -7.84
CA ALA A 38 8.75 8.89 -8.41
C ALA A 38 9.90 9.84 -8.79
N ILE A 39 10.89 10.01 -7.90
CA ILE A 39 12.09 10.82 -8.19
C ILE A 39 12.85 10.24 -9.38
N ARG A 40 12.97 8.91 -9.48
CA ARG A 40 13.64 8.26 -10.61
C ARG A 40 12.92 8.54 -11.92
N ALA A 41 11.61 8.37 -11.96
CA ALA A 41 10.80 8.68 -13.14
C ALA A 41 10.89 10.18 -13.51
N GLU A 42 10.87 11.07 -12.51
CA GLU A 42 11.03 12.51 -12.69
C GLU A 42 12.41 12.84 -13.28
N ALA A 43 13.48 12.27 -12.73
CA ALA A 43 14.84 12.44 -13.22
C ALA A 43 14.99 11.94 -14.67
N ASP A 44 14.45 10.77 -15.00
CA ASP A 44 14.48 10.23 -16.36
C ASP A 44 13.72 11.13 -17.36
N ALA A 45 12.58 11.70 -16.95
CA ALA A 45 11.82 12.66 -17.75
C ALA A 45 12.54 14.00 -17.94
N TYR A 46 13.32 14.47 -16.96
CA TYR A 46 14.20 15.62 -17.17
C TYR A 46 15.42 15.28 -18.02
N ARG A 47 15.94 14.05 -17.92
CA ARG A 47 17.08 13.60 -18.72
C ARG A 47 16.75 13.53 -20.21
N SER A 48 15.49 13.29 -20.59
CA SER A 48 15.07 13.39 -22.00
C SER A 48 15.06 14.82 -22.55
N VAL A 49 15.01 15.84 -21.67
CA VAL A 49 15.02 17.26 -22.04
C VAL A 49 16.44 17.83 -21.97
N TYR A 50 17.14 17.60 -20.86
CA TYR A 50 18.41 18.23 -20.57
C TYR A 50 19.63 17.34 -20.81
N GLY A 51 19.42 16.09 -21.25
CA GLY A 51 20.47 15.11 -21.51
C GLY A 51 21.23 14.73 -20.23
N ASP A 52 22.54 14.54 -20.36
CA ASP A 52 23.41 14.05 -19.28
C ASP A 52 23.67 15.10 -18.16
N ARG A 53 23.10 16.30 -18.27
CA ARG A 53 23.10 17.30 -17.19
C ARG A 53 22.31 16.84 -15.96
N ILE A 54 21.40 15.88 -16.14
CA ILE A 54 20.62 15.29 -15.06
C ILE A 54 21.17 13.91 -14.75
N ALA A 55 21.67 13.73 -13.53
CA ALA A 55 22.20 12.44 -13.08
C ALA A 55 21.10 11.37 -12.96
N LYS A 56 21.49 10.11 -13.18
CA LYS A 56 20.59 8.97 -12.93
C LYS A 56 20.44 8.76 -11.43
N VAL A 57 19.19 8.57 -10.99
CA VAL A 57 18.87 8.32 -9.58
C VAL A 57 18.97 6.82 -9.28
N PRO A 58 19.74 6.39 -8.26
CA PRO A 58 19.93 4.99 -7.92
C PRO A 58 18.64 4.35 -7.37
N ALA A 59 18.50 3.03 -7.51
CA ALA A 59 17.31 2.29 -7.09
C ALA A 59 17.13 2.14 -5.57
N GLY A 60 18.18 2.44 -4.78
CA GLY A 60 18.18 2.23 -3.34
C GLY A 60 18.24 0.75 -2.92
N ARG A 61 18.33 0.51 -1.61
CA ARG A 61 18.38 -0.84 -1.03
C ARG A 61 16.98 -1.45 -0.96
N GLN A 62 16.89 -2.75 -1.22
CA GLN A 62 15.61 -3.47 -1.21
C GLN A 62 15.38 -4.25 0.09
N ALA A 63 14.20 -4.08 0.68
CA ALA A 63 13.66 -4.96 1.70
C ALA A 63 12.73 -6.02 1.07
N ARG A 64 12.50 -7.12 1.80
CA ARG A 64 11.56 -8.19 1.42
C ARG A 64 10.48 -8.30 2.49
N PRO A 65 9.24 -8.70 2.14
CA PRO A 65 8.15 -8.83 3.11
C PRO A 65 8.48 -9.74 4.29
N LYS A 66 9.31 -10.77 4.06
CA LYS A 66 9.73 -11.76 5.06
C LYS A 66 10.87 -11.32 5.99
N HIS A 67 11.42 -10.12 5.82
CA HIS A 67 12.46 -9.61 6.72
C HIS A 67 11.88 -9.26 8.09
N SER A 68 12.73 -9.23 9.13
CA SER A 68 12.31 -8.77 10.46
C SER A 68 11.88 -7.29 10.42
N PRO A 69 10.96 -6.85 11.31
CA PRO A 69 10.52 -5.46 11.37
C PRO A 69 11.69 -4.47 11.47
N ALA A 70 12.67 -4.75 12.34
CA ALA A 70 13.86 -3.91 12.49
C ALA A 70 14.68 -3.76 11.19
N LYS A 71 14.82 -4.83 10.40
CA LYS A 71 15.54 -4.78 9.12
C LYS A 71 14.75 -4.00 8.07
N ILE A 72 13.42 -4.15 8.04
CA ILE A 72 12.56 -3.36 7.16
C ILE A 72 12.69 -1.89 7.54
N ALA A 73 12.52 -1.54 8.82
CA ALA A 73 12.63 -0.18 9.33
C ALA A 73 13.97 0.49 9.00
N ALA A 74 15.10 -0.22 9.20
CA ALA A 74 16.42 0.28 8.83
C ALA A 74 16.54 0.58 7.33
N THR A 75 16.06 -0.34 6.48
CA THR A 75 16.05 -0.15 5.02
C THR A 75 15.15 1.01 4.60
N THR A 76 13.99 1.18 5.27
CA THR A 76 13.09 2.32 5.07
C THR A 76 13.77 3.65 5.41
N GLY A 77 14.54 3.69 6.49
CA GLY A 77 15.33 4.86 6.88
C GLY A 77 16.35 5.25 5.79
N GLU A 78 17.15 4.27 5.35
CA GLU A 78 18.14 4.46 4.26
C GLU A 78 17.48 4.96 2.97
N LEU A 79 16.31 4.40 2.60
CA LEU A 79 15.57 4.83 1.41
C LEU A 79 15.05 6.27 1.51
N ARG A 80 14.54 6.69 2.67
CA ARG A 80 14.04 8.05 2.88
C ARG A 80 15.15 9.08 2.82
N GLU A 81 16.30 8.76 3.42
CA GLU A 81 17.48 9.62 3.36
C GLU A 81 17.97 9.78 1.91
N LEU A 82 18.05 8.68 1.18
CA LEU A 82 18.39 8.69 -0.25
C LEU A 82 17.38 9.51 -1.06
N ALA A 83 16.07 9.28 -0.88
CA ALA A 83 15.02 10.02 -1.58
C ALA A 83 15.11 11.53 -1.32
N ARG A 84 15.39 11.95 -0.08
CA ARG A 84 15.61 13.37 0.23
C ARG A 84 16.82 13.93 -0.52
N LYS A 85 17.97 13.25 -0.42
CA LYS A 85 19.22 13.67 -1.06
C LYS A 85 19.06 13.81 -2.58
N GLU A 86 18.47 12.80 -3.22
CA GLU A 86 18.30 12.75 -4.67
C GLU A 86 17.29 13.80 -5.16
N ARG A 87 16.25 14.09 -4.37
CA ARG A 87 15.30 15.17 -4.70
C ARG A 87 15.96 16.55 -4.65
N ASP A 88 16.75 16.82 -3.63
CA ASP A 88 17.49 18.09 -3.50
C ASP A 88 18.51 18.23 -4.65
N ALA A 89 19.23 17.15 -4.98
CA ALA A 89 20.17 17.13 -6.09
C ALA A 89 19.48 17.33 -7.45
N LEU A 90 18.34 16.68 -7.70
CA LEU A 90 17.56 16.82 -8.92
C LEU A 90 17.07 18.26 -9.11
N ARG A 91 16.50 18.87 -8.06
CA ARG A 91 16.03 20.26 -8.10
C ARG A 91 17.16 21.24 -8.42
N ALA A 92 18.33 21.04 -7.81
CA ALA A 92 19.50 21.88 -8.09
C ALA A 92 19.98 21.72 -9.54
N ALA A 93 20.04 20.49 -10.06
CA ALA A 93 20.46 20.21 -11.43
C ALA A 93 19.50 20.78 -12.48
N VAL A 94 18.19 20.65 -12.27
CA VAL A 94 17.16 21.21 -13.18
C VAL A 94 17.23 22.73 -13.20
N SER A 95 17.36 23.39 -12.05
CA SER A 95 17.51 24.84 -11.96
C SER A 95 18.79 25.36 -12.62
N ALA A 96 19.88 24.60 -12.56
CA ALA A 96 21.13 24.96 -13.25
C ALA A 96 21.00 24.78 -14.76
N ALA A 97 20.40 23.67 -15.22
CA ALA A 97 20.19 23.38 -16.63
C ALA A 97 19.27 24.41 -17.30
N SER A 98 18.15 24.77 -16.66
CA SER A 98 17.21 25.76 -17.19
C SER A 98 17.82 27.15 -17.32
N ARG A 99 18.62 27.58 -16.33
CA ARG A 99 19.35 28.86 -16.40
C ARG A 99 20.35 28.87 -17.55
N SER A 100 21.10 27.79 -17.73
CA SER A 100 22.05 27.66 -18.84
C SER A 100 21.37 27.77 -20.21
N ASP A 101 20.19 27.16 -20.38
CA ASP A 101 19.45 27.20 -21.64
C ASP A 101 18.94 28.62 -21.94
N VAL A 102 18.43 29.34 -20.94
CA VAL A 102 17.98 30.74 -21.11
C VAL A 102 19.15 31.69 -21.34
N SER A 103 20.25 31.56 -20.61
CA SER A 103 21.46 32.35 -20.86
C SER A 103 22.01 32.13 -22.27
N GLY A 104 21.95 30.90 -22.79
CA GLY A 104 22.31 30.58 -24.17
C GLY A 104 21.43 31.29 -25.20
N LEU A 105 20.11 31.37 -24.95
CA LEU A 105 19.17 32.11 -25.80
C LEU A 105 19.45 33.63 -25.78
N LEU A 106 19.72 34.20 -24.60
CA LEU A 106 20.09 35.62 -24.46
C LEU A 106 21.37 35.95 -25.23
N ALA A 107 22.38 35.07 -25.18
CA ALA A 107 23.63 35.26 -25.90
C ALA A 107 23.46 35.17 -27.43
N ALA A 108 22.48 34.38 -27.92
CA ALA A 108 22.21 34.22 -29.35
C ALA A 108 21.34 35.35 -29.95
N GLY A 109 20.52 36.03 -29.13
CA GLY A 109 19.56 37.06 -29.53
C GLY A 109 20.11 38.24 -30.37
N PRO A 110 21.24 38.90 -30.01
CA PRO A 110 21.67 40.10 -30.73
C PRO A 110 22.16 39.82 -32.16
N ALA A 111 22.57 38.58 -32.47
CA ALA A 111 22.99 38.21 -33.82
C ALA A 111 21.81 38.04 -34.81
N ALA A 112 20.61 37.74 -34.31
CA ALA A 112 19.42 37.53 -35.14
C ALA A 112 18.67 38.83 -35.46
N GLU A 113 18.62 39.80 -34.53
CA GLU A 113 18.01 41.12 -34.80
C GLU A 113 18.81 41.92 -35.85
N ALA A 114 20.13 41.73 -35.97
CA ALA A 114 20.93 42.37 -37.00
C ALA A 114 20.65 41.85 -38.43
N ALA A 115 20.05 40.66 -38.57
CA ALA A 115 19.66 40.07 -39.85
C ALA A 115 18.17 40.30 -40.19
N GLY A 116 17.36 40.67 -39.20
CA GLY A 116 15.93 40.93 -39.33
C GLY A 116 15.63 42.30 -39.91
N THR A 117 15.78 42.44 -41.22
CA THR A 117 14.99 43.30 -42.12
C THR A 117 14.54 44.64 -41.51
N THR A 118 15.28 45.70 -41.82
CA THR A 118 14.75 47.06 -41.87
C THR A 118 13.50 47.07 -42.75
N ARG A 119 12.33 46.84 -42.14
CA ARG A 119 11.05 47.32 -42.67
C ARG A 119 11.09 48.82 -42.50
N THR A 120 11.69 49.48 -43.48
CA THR A 120 11.55 50.90 -43.73
C THR A 120 10.06 51.19 -43.88
N TRP A 121 9.45 51.64 -42.79
CA TRP A 121 8.21 52.40 -42.87
C TRP A 121 8.58 53.71 -43.56
N ASP A 122 8.09 53.86 -44.78
CA ASP A 122 8.18 55.07 -45.58
C ASP A 122 7.26 56.12 -44.95
N ASP A 123 7.77 56.81 -43.93
CA ASP A 123 7.05 57.88 -43.23
C ASP A 123 7.41 59.20 -43.93
N SER A 124 6.72 59.44 -45.04
CA SER A 124 6.85 60.65 -45.84
C SER A 124 6.40 61.89 -45.05
N VAL A 125 7.40 62.74 -44.75
CA VAL A 125 7.37 64.21 -44.76
C VAL A 125 6.51 64.90 -43.68
N VAL A 126 7.15 65.21 -42.55
CA VAL A 126 6.92 66.46 -41.81
C VAL A 126 8.27 67.07 -41.48
N GLU A 127 8.70 68.05 -42.28
CA GLU A 127 9.89 68.86 -41.99
C GLU A 127 9.64 69.71 -40.74
N ARG A 128 10.23 69.29 -39.61
CA ARG A 128 10.35 70.11 -38.40
C ARG A 128 11.78 70.63 -38.29
N THR A 129 11.92 71.94 -38.31
CA THR A 129 13.16 72.69 -38.14
C THR A 129 13.83 72.31 -36.81
N PRO A 130 15.10 71.85 -36.80
CA PRO A 130 15.76 71.40 -35.58
C PRO A 130 16.33 72.58 -34.78
N GLU A 131 15.83 72.77 -33.56
CA GLU A 131 16.55 73.53 -32.53
C GLU A 131 17.73 72.70 -31.98
N PRO A 132 18.88 73.32 -31.67
CA PRO A 132 20.04 72.63 -31.11
C PRO A 132 19.77 72.24 -29.65
N VAL A 133 19.19 71.06 -29.45
CA VAL A 133 19.03 70.44 -28.15
C VAL A 133 20.41 70.07 -27.61
N ARG A 134 20.80 70.71 -26.49
CA ARG A 134 22.00 70.36 -25.71
C ARG A 134 21.98 68.86 -25.40
N THR A 135 22.89 68.13 -26.02
CA THR A 135 23.11 66.70 -25.85
C THR A 135 23.62 66.43 -24.43
N SER A 136 22.74 65.93 -23.57
CA SER A 136 23.14 65.28 -22.33
C SER A 136 23.39 63.80 -22.62
N ASP A 137 24.55 63.49 -23.21
CA ASP A 137 24.90 62.14 -23.67
C ASP A 137 24.80 61.08 -22.56
N GLY A 138 25.01 61.46 -21.29
CA GLY A 138 24.88 60.54 -20.16
C GLY A 138 23.45 60.06 -19.83
N SER A 139 22.39 60.67 -20.40
CA SER A 139 21.00 60.28 -20.14
C SER A 139 20.55 59.07 -20.99
N ALA A 140 21.03 58.98 -22.23
CA ALA A 140 20.66 57.91 -23.15
C ALA A 140 21.28 56.56 -22.74
N GLU A 141 22.58 56.56 -22.43
CA GLU A 141 23.32 55.37 -22.00
C GLU A 141 22.73 54.76 -20.72
N ARG A 142 22.41 55.58 -19.72
CA ARG A 142 21.77 55.11 -18.48
C ARG A 142 20.38 54.50 -18.71
N ARG A 143 19.64 54.97 -19.72
CA ARG A 143 18.33 54.39 -20.07
C ARG A 143 18.49 53.05 -20.77
N THR A 144 19.46 52.91 -21.67
CA THR A 144 19.74 51.64 -22.35
C THR A 144 20.24 50.58 -21.38
N GLU A 145 21.15 50.94 -20.47
CA GLU A 145 21.67 50.04 -19.42
C GLU A 145 20.54 49.58 -18.49
N LYS A 146 19.68 50.51 -18.03
CA LYS A 146 18.53 50.17 -17.18
C LYS A 146 17.50 49.27 -17.88
N LEU A 147 17.29 49.45 -19.19
CA LEU A 147 16.40 48.59 -19.98
C LEU A 147 17.01 47.20 -20.18
N ALA A 148 18.31 47.11 -20.45
CA ALA A 148 19.02 45.84 -20.57
C ALA A 148 18.98 45.04 -19.26
N ALA A 149 19.32 45.67 -18.13
CA ALA A 149 19.27 45.04 -16.81
C ALA A 149 17.84 44.56 -16.45
N ARG A 150 16.80 45.31 -16.84
CA ARG A 150 15.41 44.89 -16.63
C ARG A 150 15.03 43.69 -17.50
N ARG A 151 15.45 43.67 -18.77
CA ARG A 151 15.21 42.54 -19.68
C ARG A 151 15.88 41.27 -19.16
N GLU A 152 17.12 41.39 -18.69
CA GLU A 152 17.85 40.29 -18.06
C GLU A 152 17.10 39.75 -16.84
N ALA A 153 16.68 40.64 -15.92
CA ALA A 153 15.91 40.23 -14.74
C ALA A 153 14.54 39.58 -15.09
N ASP A 154 13.84 40.07 -16.11
CA ASP A 154 12.58 39.49 -16.57
C ASP A 154 12.81 38.11 -17.22
N ALA A 155 13.90 37.94 -17.97
CA ALA A 155 14.30 36.66 -18.57
C ALA A 155 14.74 35.63 -17.51
N GLU A 156 15.51 36.05 -16.50
CA GLU A 156 15.86 35.21 -15.35
C GLU A 156 14.62 34.74 -14.59
N ARG A 157 13.66 35.64 -14.36
CA ARG A 157 12.38 35.28 -13.73
C ARG A 157 11.60 34.27 -14.57
N ALA A 158 11.55 34.45 -15.89
CA ALA A 158 10.89 33.49 -16.77
C ALA A 158 11.59 32.12 -16.75
N ALA A 159 12.92 32.09 -16.74
CA ALA A 159 13.72 30.88 -16.60
C ALA A 159 13.44 30.14 -15.28
N ASP A 160 13.38 30.90 -14.17
CA ASP A 160 13.03 30.36 -12.85
C ASP A 160 11.63 29.74 -12.86
N LEU A 161 10.64 30.41 -13.46
CA LEU A 161 9.28 29.86 -13.58
C LEU A 161 9.23 28.58 -14.41
N VAL A 162 9.90 28.54 -15.56
CA VAL A 162 9.98 27.32 -16.39
C VAL A 162 10.68 26.18 -15.63
N SER A 163 11.72 26.48 -14.85
CA SER A 163 12.43 25.48 -14.03
C SER A 163 11.57 24.80 -12.96
N ARG A 164 10.45 25.44 -12.60
CA ARG A 164 9.49 24.93 -11.62
C ARG A 164 8.38 24.07 -12.23
N LEU A 165 8.36 23.89 -13.55
CA LEU A 165 7.42 22.97 -14.21
C LEU A 165 7.72 21.53 -13.83
N PRO A 166 6.73 20.75 -13.35
CA PRO A 166 6.95 19.34 -13.07
C PRO A 166 7.39 18.55 -14.31
N ALA A 167 8.20 17.51 -14.13
CA ALA A 167 8.62 16.65 -15.23
C ALA A 167 7.45 15.87 -15.87
N GLY A 168 6.34 15.69 -15.13
CA GLY A 168 5.09 15.12 -15.63
C GLY A 168 4.24 16.07 -16.48
N ALA A 169 4.64 17.34 -16.62
CA ALA A 169 3.88 18.33 -17.38
C ALA A 169 3.69 17.89 -18.85
N PRO A 170 2.49 18.06 -19.45
CA PRO A 170 2.27 17.77 -20.86
C PRO A 170 3.30 18.46 -21.76
N ALA A 171 3.71 17.79 -22.84
CA ALA A 171 4.71 18.31 -23.77
C ALA A 171 4.28 19.66 -24.35
N GLU A 172 2.99 19.83 -24.66
CA GLU A 172 2.40 21.08 -25.15
C GLU A 172 2.55 22.22 -24.13
N THR A 173 2.27 21.96 -22.85
CA THR A 173 2.43 22.95 -21.78
C THR A 173 3.89 23.38 -21.65
N ARG A 174 4.83 22.42 -21.67
CA ARG A 174 6.26 22.70 -21.61
C ARG A 174 6.72 23.54 -22.80
N ALA A 175 6.30 23.18 -24.01
CA ALA A 175 6.62 23.92 -25.23
C ALA A 175 6.08 25.35 -25.17
N ALA A 176 4.84 25.54 -24.72
CA ALA A 176 4.23 26.87 -24.59
C ALA A 176 4.95 27.75 -23.55
N CYS A 177 5.33 27.17 -22.40
CA CYS A 177 6.09 27.88 -21.38
C CYS A 177 7.51 28.24 -21.86
N ALA A 178 8.18 27.33 -22.57
CA ALA A 178 9.49 27.59 -23.17
C ALA A 178 9.42 28.69 -24.24
N ALA A 179 8.40 28.68 -25.09
CA ALA A 179 8.18 29.73 -26.09
C ALA A 179 7.93 31.10 -25.45
N ALA A 180 7.13 31.16 -24.39
CA ALA A 180 6.90 32.40 -23.64
C ALA A 180 8.19 32.94 -23.00
N ALA A 181 9.01 32.06 -22.41
CA ALA A 181 10.31 32.45 -21.85
C ALA A 181 11.30 32.93 -22.93
N ALA A 182 11.33 32.27 -24.09
CA ALA A 182 12.14 32.69 -25.22
C ALA A 182 11.68 34.06 -25.79
N GLU A 183 10.38 34.33 -25.85
CA GLU A 183 9.85 35.63 -26.29
C GLU A 183 10.25 36.76 -25.31
N ILE A 184 10.21 36.50 -24.00
CA ILE A 184 10.69 37.46 -22.98
C ILE A 184 12.19 37.71 -23.12
N ALA A 185 12.99 36.64 -23.27
CA ALA A 185 14.44 36.73 -23.45
C ALA A 185 14.81 37.45 -24.76
N GLY A 186 14.01 37.29 -25.82
CA GLY A 186 14.15 37.98 -27.10
C GLY A 186 13.77 39.46 -27.09
N GLY A 187 13.51 40.06 -25.91
CA GLY A 187 13.32 41.51 -25.79
C GLY A 187 11.91 42.00 -26.05
N ALA A 188 10.88 41.18 -25.77
CA ALA A 188 9.47 41.58 -25.85
C ALA A 188 9.17 42.95 -25.20
N SER A 189 8.12 43.61 -25.70
CA SER A 189 7.72 44.92 -25.16
C SER A 189 7.34 44.82 -23.68
N PRO A 190 7.52 45.88 -22.86
CA PRO A 190 7.27 45.81 -21.41
C PRO A 190 5.85 45.36 -21.03
N ILE A 191 4.85 45.71 -21.85
CA ILE A 191 3.45 45.29 -21.63
C ILE A 191 3.31 43.80 -21.95
N ARG A 192 3.87 43.36 -23.08
CA ARG A 192 3.84 41.95 -23.50
C ARG A 192 4.58 41.06 -22.49
N THR A 193 5.75 41.47 -22.02
CA THR A 193 6.52 40.76 -20.99
C THR A 193 5.71 40.55 -19.71
N ARG A 194 4.99 41.57 -19.21
CA ARG A 194 4.14 41.43 -18.02
C ARG A 194 3.01 40.42 -18.23
N LEU A 195 2.37 40.45 -19.41
CA LEU A 195 1.30 39.51 -19.75
C LEU A 195 1.84 38.08 -19.84
N LEU A 196 2.98 37.88 -20.52
CA LEU A 196 3.64 36.58 -20.64
C LEU A 196 4.07 36.04 -19.29
N LEU A 197 4.67 36.86 -18.42
CA LEU A 197 5.04 36.45 -17.07
C LEU A 197 3.81 36.05 -16.24
N THR A 198 2.71 36.80 -16.33
CA THR A 198 1.46 36.47 -15.61
C THR A 198 0.85 35.16 -16.11
N ASP A 199 0.80 34.96 -17.43
CA ASP A 199 0.31 33.71 -18.03
C ASP A 199 1.22 32.52 -17.68
N LEU A 200 2.54 32.70 -17.75
CA LEU A 200 3.52 31.70 -17.37
C LEU A 200 3.37 31.29 -15.91
N GLU A 201 3.28 32.26 -14.99
CA GLU A 201 3.03 32.00 -13.56
C GLU A 201 1.76 31.20 -13.32
N LYS A 202 0.67 31.56 -14.02
CA LYS A 202 -0.60 30.86 -13.92
C LYS A 202 -0.47 29.41 -14.42
N ARG A 203 0.08 29.19 -15.62
CA ARG A 203 0.25 27.84 -16.19
C ARG A 203 1.14 26.94 -15.33
N VAL A 204 2.25 27.48 -14.83
CA VAL A 204 3.16 26.76 -13.94
C VAL A 204 2.43 26.36 -12.67
N ARG A 205 1.71 27.29 -12.03
CA ARG A 205 0.94 27.03 -10.81
C ARG A 205 -0.17 26.00 -11.02
N ASP A 206 -0.92 26.10 -12.12
CA ASP A 206 -2.01 25.18 -12.43
C ASP A 206 -1.47 23.76 -12.71
N THR A 207 -0.33 23.67 -13.40
CA THR A 207 0.35 22.39 -13.65
C THR A 207 0.92 21.78 -12.37
N GLN A 208 1.51 22.60 -11.49
CA GLN A 208 2.00 22.15 -10.19
C GLN A 208 0.87 21.60 -9.33
N ARG A 209 -0.27 22.29 -9.26
CA ARG A 209 -1.45 21.81 -8.53
C ARG A 209 -1.95 20.47 -9.06
N ALA A 210 -2.08 20.35 -10.39
CA ALA A 210 -2.50 19.10 -11.00
C ALA A 210 -1.50 17.95 -10.70
N GLU A 211 -0.20 18.22 -10.69
CA GLU A 211 0.81 17.23 -10.32
C GLU A 211 0.73 16.85 -8.83
N GLU A 212 0.55 17.82 -7.94
CA GLU A 212 0.39 17.59 -6.51
C GLU A 212 -0.84 16.72 -6.21
N GLU A 213 -1.92 16.86 -6.98
CA GLU A 213 -3.11 15.99 -6.93
C GLU A 213 -2.76 14.55 -7.35
N VAL A 214 -2.07 14.37 -8.48
CA VAL A 214 -1.59 13.05 -8.94
C VAL A 214 -0.68 12.40 -7.91
N ASP A 215 0.29 13.13 -7.35
CA ASP A 215 1.22 12.63 -6.34
C ASP A 215 0.52 12.26 -5.02
N ARG A 216 -0.53 12.99 -4.67
CA ARG A 216 -1.37 12.68 -3.50
C ARG A 216 -2.14 11.38 -3.75
N ALA A 217 -2.84 11.26 -4.87
CA ALA A 217 -3.58 10.06 -5.23
C ALA A 217 -2.65 8.85 -5.35
N ARG A 218 -1.47 9.01 -5.95
CA ARG A 218 -0.45 7.94 -6.03
C ARG A 218 0.01 7.47 -4.65
N ARG A 219 0.33 8.38 -3.72
CA ARG A 219 0.72 8.02 -2.35
C ARG A 219 -0.39 7.25 -1.63
N GLU A 220 -1.63 7.67 -1.80
CA GLU A 220 -2.79 6.99 -1.21
C GLU A 220 -3.00 5.60 -1.82
N LEU A 221 -2.92 5.46 -3.15
CA LEU A 221 -3.00 4.17 -3.84
C LEU A 221 -1.90 3.21 -3.40
N LEU A 222 -0.66 3.70 -3.21
CA LEU A 222 0.44 2.89 -2.68
C LEU A 222 0.19 2.44 -1.24
N ALA A 223 -0.39 3.31 -0.40
CA ALA A 223 -0.77 2.95 0.97
C ALA A 223 -1.85 1.86 0.98
N ILE A 224 -2.84 1.94 0.07
CA ILE A 224 -3.89 0.90 -0.09
C ILE A 224 -3.29 -0.42 -0.61
N ALA A 225 -2.31 -0.37 -1.53
CA ALA A 225 -1.69 -1.56 -2.11
C ALA A 225 -0.77 -2.31 -1.13
N ALA A 226 -0.12 -1.61 -0.21
CA ALA A 226 0.90 -2.18 0.67
C ALA A 226 0.42 -3.39 1.50
N PRO A 227 -0.73 -3.33 2.21
CA PRO A 227 -1.25 -4.50 2.94
C PRO A 227 -1.53 -5.71 2.04
N LEU A 228 -1.99 -5.47 0.81
CA LEU A 228 -2.34 -6.52 -0.16
C LEU A 228 -1.13 -7.32 -0.64
N GLU A 229 0.10 -6.78 -0.57
CA GLU A 229 1.32 -7.53 -0.92
C GLU A 229 1.58 -8.73 0.02
N THR A 230 0.97 -8.73 1.22
CA THR A 230 1.08 -9.82 2.21
C THR A 230 -0.13 -10.76 2.23
N VAL A 231 -1.11 -10.51 1.35
CA VAL A 231 -2.33 -11.30 1.24
C VAL A 231 -2.25 -12.16 -0.02
N PRO A 232 -2.20 -13.50 0.13
CA PRO A 232 -2.26 -14.39 -1.03
C PRO A 232 -3.69 -14.46 -1.60
N GLY A 233 -3.80 -14.75 -2.89
CA GLY A 233 -5.08 -15.04 -3.56
C GLY A 233 -5.38 -14.11 -4.73
N GLU A 234 -6.21 -14.62 -5.65
CA GLU A 234 -6.56 -13.94 -6.91
C GLU A 234 -7.28 -12.60 -6.70
N GLU A 235 -8.05 -12.46 -5.63
CA GLU A 235 -8.76 -11.21 -5.30
C GLU A 235 -7.77 -10.09 -4.95
N ALA A 236 -6.79 -10.36 -4.08
CA ALA A 236 -5.73 -9.41 -3.75
C ALA A 236 -4.83 -9.10 -4.96
N GLU A 237 -4.56 -10.08 -5.83
CA GLU A 237 -3.82 -9.87 -7.08
C GLU A 237 -4.56 -8.97 -8.06
N ARG A 238 -5.86 -9.20 -8.26
CA ARG A 238 -6.71 -8.36 -9.13
C ARG A 238 -6.78 -6.92 -8.62
N LEU A 239 -6.95 -6.73 -7.31
CA LEU A 239 -7.00 -5.40 -6.71
C LEU A 239 -5.65 -4.68 -6.82
N ARG A 240 -4.53 -5.36 -6.57
CA ARG A 240 -3.18 -4.81 -6.82
C ARG A 240 -2.96 -4.41 -8.27
N ALA A 241 -3.38 -5.24 -9.22
CA ALA A 241 -3.27 -4.92 -10.64
C ALA A 241 -4.13 -3.71 -11.02
N ARG A 242 -5.34 -3.59 -10.47
CA ARG A 242 -6.22 -2.42 -10.65
C ARG A 242 -5.57 -1.15 -10.10
N ILE A 243 -5.04 -1.20 -8.88
CA ILE A 243 -4.32 -0.07 -8.28
C ILE A 243 -3.09 0.31 -9.12
N GLY A 244 -2.32 -0.67 -9.58
CA GLY A 244 -1.16 -0.45 -10.45
C GLY A 244 -1.53 0.28 -11.76
N ARG A 245 -2.67 -0.05 -12.38
CA ARG A 245 -3.18 0.67 -13.55
C ARG A 245 -3.52 2.12 -13.23
N LEU A 246 -4.22 2.39 -12.13
CA LEU A 246 -4.57 3.76 -11.72
C LEU A 246 -3.32 4.63 -11.47
N ILE A 247 -2.28 4.05 -10.88
CA ILE A 247 -0.99 4.72 -10.70
C ILE A 247 -0.34 5.03 -12.06
N ALA A 248 -0.37 4.07 -12.99
CA ALA A 248 0.17 4.25 -14.34
C ALA A 248 -0.61 5.29 -15.16
N GLU A 249 -1.93 5.35 -14.99
CA GLU A 249 -2.84 6.31 -15.63
C GLU A 249 -2.76 7.71 -15.02
N ARG A 250 -1.99 7.89 -13.92
CA ARG A 250 -1.81 9.18 -13.24
C ARG A 250 -3.12 9.85 -12.86
N VAL A 251 -4.02 9.07 -12.23
CA VAL A 251 -5.29 9.60 -11.73
C VAL A 251 -5.05 10.69 -10.68
N ARG A 252 -5.92 11.71 -10.66
CA ARG A 252 -5.85 12.82 -9.69
C ARG A 252 -6.55 12.52 -8.37
N GLU A 253 -7.44 11.54 -8.38
CA GLU A 253 -8.26 11.16 -7.23
C GLU A 253 -8.33 9.63 -7.15
N VAL A 254 -8.40 9.13 -5.91
CA VAL A 254 -8.59 7.70 -5.65
C VAL A 254 -10.07 7.37 -5.79
N PRO A 255 -10.45 6.33 -6.56
CA PRO A 255 -11.84 5.94 -6.68
C PRO A 255 -12.48 5.62 -5.32
N ASP A 256 -13.70 6.11 -5.11
CA ASP A 256 -14.47 5.86 -3.89
C ASP A 256 -14.59 4.38 -3.57
N GLY A 257 -14.53 4.03 -2.29
CA GLY A 257 -14.65 2.66 -1.80
C GLY A 257 -13.41 1.78 -2.01
N MET A 258 -12.38 2.23 -2.75
CA MET A 258 -11.18 1.43 -3.00
C MET A 258 -10.44 1.02 -1.72
N ARG A 259 -10.40 1.91 -0.72
CA ARG A 259 -9.84 1.57 0.60
C ARG A 259 -10.67 0.51 1.32
N ALA A 260 -12.00 0.68 1.35
CA ALA A 260 -12.88 -0.29 1.99
C ALA A 260 -12.82 -1.68 1.32
N GLU A 261 -12.72 -1.73 -0.01
CA GLU A 261 -12.52 -2.97 -0.77
C GLU A 261 -11.20 -3.66 -0.37
N ALA A 262 -10.10 -2.91 -0.27
CA ALA A 262 -8.81 -3.45 0.16
C ALA A 262 -8.83 -3.94 1.61
N ASP A 263 -9.43 -3.16 2.51
CA ASP A 263 -9.56 -3.50 3.93
C ASP A 263 -10.38 -4.79 4.09
N GLU A 264 -11.47 -4.97 3.33
CA GLU A 264 -12.28 -6.19 3.38
C GLU A 264 -11.48 -7.43 2.94
N VAL A 265 -10.69 -7.32 1.88
CA VAL A 265 -9.82 -8.41 1.39
C VAL A 265 -8.78 -8.79 2.44
N VAL A 266 -8.14 -7.80 3.06
CA VAL A 266 -7.15 -8.00 4.13
C VAL A 266 -7.80 -8.65 5.35
N ASP A 267 -8.96 -8.16 5.77
CA ASP A 267 -9.70 -8.67 6.91
C ASP A 267 -10.17 -10.11 6.71
N ARG A 268 -10.63 -10.45 5.50
CA ARG A 268 -11.04 -11.82 5.15
C ARG A 268 -9.85 -12.77 5.23
N ALA A 269 -8.68 -12.35 4.73
CA ALA A 269 -7.44 -13.12 4.83
C ALA A 269 -6.94 -13.27 6.27
N ASP A 270 -7.04 -12.21 7.08
CA ASP A 270 -6.69 -12.24 8.51
C ASP A 270 -7.62 -13.18 9.29
N ARG A 271 -8.93 -13.13 9.05
CA ARG A 271 -9.89 -14.08 9.64
C ARG A 271 -9.54 -15.52 9.27
N ALA A 272 -9.22 -15.80 8.02
CA ALA A 272 -8.81 -17.14 7.57
C ALA A 272 -7.52 -17.63 8.26
N ARG A 273 -6.51 -16.75 8.38
CA ARG A 273 -5.26 -17.05 9.10
C ARG A 273 -5.50 -17.35 10.57
N ARG A 274 -6.29 -16.51 11.25
CA ARG A 274 -6.68 -16.70 12.67
C ARG A 274 -7.41 -18.02 12.87
N ARG A 275 -8.39 -18.35 12.00
CA ARG A 275 -9.10 -19.64 12.07
C ARG A 275 -8.14 -20.82 11.95
N LYS A 276 -7.20 -20.79 11.01
CA LYS A 276 -6.18 -21.83 10.86
C LYS A 276 -5.30 -21.96 12.10
N ALA A 277 -4.88 -20.85 12.70
CA ALA A 277 -4.09 -20.85 13.94
C ALA A 277 -4.87 -21.48 15.11
N VAL A 278 -6.14 -21.10 15.29
CA VAL A 278 -7.02 -21.67 16.32
C VAL A 278 -7.27 -23.16 16.08
N ALA A 279 -7.52 -23.57 14.83
CA ALA A 279 -7.71 -24.97 14.48
C ALA A 279 -6.46 -25.81 14.77
N ASN A 280 -5.28 -25.29 14.46
CA ASN A 280 -4.00 -25.93 14.79
C ASN A 280 -3.78 -26.05 16.31
N ALA A 281 -4.09 -24.99 17.07
CA ALA A 281 -3.97 -25.01 18.53
C ALA A 281 -4.92 -26.04 19.15
N LEU A 282 -6.19 -26.05 18.73
CA LEU A 282 -7.18 -27.03 19.19
C LEU A 282 -6.77 -28.46 18.88
N ARG A 283 -6.29 -28.74 17.66
CA ARG A 283 -5.79 -30.05 17.26
C ARG A 283 -4.69 -30.53 18.20
N THR A 284 -3.67 -29.71 18.41
CA THR A 284 -2.52 -30.03 19.25
C THR A 284 -2.95 -30.25 20.70
N LYS A 285 -3.78 -29.35 21.28
CA LYS A 285 -4.18 -29.45 22.68
C LYS A 285 -5.17 -30.57 22.98
N LEU A 286 -6.06 -30.90 22.04
CA LEU A 286 -6.90 -32.09 22.18
C LEU A 286 -6.05 -33.35 22.16
N ALA A 287 -5.06 -33.45 21.26
CA ALA A 287 -4.13 -34.57 21.23
C ALA A 287 -3.29 -34.66 22.52
N ASP A 288 -2.80 -33.54 23.06
CA ASP A 288 -2.06 -33.47 24.33
C ASP A 288 -2.91 -33.97 25.52
N LEU A 289 -4.23 -33.76 25.48
CA LEU A 289 -5.20 -34.27 26.46
C LEU A 289 -5.60 -35.73 26.22
N GLY A 290 -4.98 -36.41 25.26
CA GLY A 290 -5.21 -37.81 24.92
C GLY A 290 -6.40 -38.06 23.99
N TYR A 291 -7.05 -37.01 23.47
CA TYR A 291 -8.13 -37.18 22.50
C TYR A 291 -7.58 -37.69 21.16
N GLN A 292 -8.38 -38.50 20.48
CA GLN A 292 -8.06 -39.05 19.17
C GLN A 292 -8.43 -38.03 18.10
N VAL A 293 -7.42 -37.42 17.50
CA VAL A 293 -7.60 -36.38 16.48
C VAL A 293 -7.20 -36.93 15.11
N ALA A 294 -8.14 -36.94 14.16
CA ALA A 294 -7.87 -37.45 12.82
C ALA A 294 -6.92 -36.54 12.02
N GLU A 295 -6.24 -37.12 11.04
CA GLU A 295 -5.51 -36.36 10.03
C GLU A 295 -6.46 -35.39 9.29
N GLY A 296 -6.02 -34.16 9.07
CA GLY A 296 -6.81 -33.11 8.44
C GLY A 296 -7.86 -32.46 9.35
N PHE A 297 -7.86 -32.73 10.66
CA PHE A 297 -8.75 -32.07 11.63
C PHE A 297 -8.68 -30.54 11.52
N GLU A 298 -7.47 -29.98 11.50
CA GLU A 298 -7.23 -28.54 11.42
C GLU A 298 -7.70 -27.96 10.07
N THR A 299 -7.52 -28.72 8.99
CA THR A 299 -7.94 -28.31 7.64
C THR A 299 -9.47 -28.28 7.53
N ARG A 300 -10.16 -29.33 8.00
CA ARG A 300 -11.63 -29.37 8.06
C ARG A 300 -12.19 -28.30 8.98
N LEU A 301 -11.59 -28.10 10.16
CA LEU A 301 -12.07 -27.10 11.10
C LEU A 301 -11.88 -25.67 10.57
N ALA A 302 -10.77 -25.37 9.90
CA ALA A 302 -10.53 -24.04 9.34
C ALA A 302 -11.35 -23.74 8.07
N GLY A 303 -11.66 -24.77 7.27
CA GLY A 303 -12.44 -24.67 6.03
C GLY A 303 -13.95 -24.84 6.23
N ASP A 304 -14.36 -26.01 6.70
CA ASP A 304 -15.78 -26.39 6.88
C ASP A 304 -16.37 -25.84 8.18
N GLY A 305 -15.53 -25.39 9.10
CA GLY A 305 -15.98 -24.88 10.40
C GLY A 305 -16.42 -25.99 11.36
N VAL A 306 -16.17 -27.26 11.04
CA VAL A 306 -16.53 -28.39 11.91
C VAL A 306 -15.47 -29.48 11.85
N ALA A 307 -15.13 -30.03 13.00
CA ALA A 307 -14.29 -31.22 13.12
C ALA A 307 -14.65 -32.01 14.38
N TYR A 308 -14.19 -33.27 14.43
CA TYR A 308 -14.51 -34.19 15.51
C TYR A 308 -13.23 -34.80 16.07
N ALA A 309 -13.18 -34.96 17.39
CA ALA A 309 -12.12 -35.67 18.10
C ALA A 309 -12.74 -36.78 18.96
N GLY A 310 -12.16 -37.98 18.95
CA GLY A 310 -12.61 -39.10 19.76
C GLY A 310 -12.14 -38.96 21.22
N MET A 311 -12.98 -39.35 22.17
CA MET A 311 -12.56 -39.41 23.58
C MET A 311 -11.65 -40.63 23.83
N SER A 312 -10.66 -40.47 24.71
CA SER A 312 -9.62 -41.46 24.97
C SER A 312 -10.12 -42.78 25.57
N ASP A 313 -11.28 -42.76 26.23
CA ASP A 313 -11.89 -43.90 26.90
C ASP A 313 -12.62 -44.86 25.94
N GLY A 314 -12.69 -44.54 24.64
CA GLY A 314 -13.11 -45.47 23.58
C GLY A 314 -14.57 -45.91 23.65
N ARG A 315 -15.41 -45.26 24.46
CA ARG A 315 -16.82 -45.62 24.66
C ARG A 315 -17.75 -45.12 23.55
N GLY A 316 -17.24 -44.91 22.34
CA GLY A 316 -18.04 -44.33 21.24
C GLY A 316 -18.49 -42.89 21.50
N TYR A 317 -17.77 -42.13 22.33
CA TYR A 317 -17.99 -40.70 22.53
C TYR A 317 -16.91 -39.87 21.83
N GLY A 318 -17.29 -38.66 21.44
CA GLY A 318 -16.39 -37.69 20.83
C GLY A 318 -16.79 -36.26 21.18
N VAL A 319 -15.94 -35.33 20.77
CA VAL A 319 -16.18 -33.90 20.87
C VAL A 319 -16.30 -33.35 19.47
N LYS A 320 -17.47 -32.80 19.16
CA LYS A 320 -17.69 -31.96 18.00
C LYS A 320 -17.20 -30.55 18.30
N VAL A 321 -16.26 -30.09 17.50
CA VAL A 321 -15.73 -28.73 17.55
C VAL A 321 -16.25 -27.98 16.34
N LEU A 322 -16.78 -26.79 16.59
CA LEU A 322 -17.34 -25.89 15.61
C LEU A 322 -16.60 -24.57 15.69
N LEU A 323 -16.10 -24.10 14.55
CA LEU A 323 -15.44 -22.82 14.41
C LEU A 323 -16.25 -21.97 13.44
N ASP A 324 -16.86 -20.92 13.96
CA ASP A 324 -17.67 -20.02 13.14
C ASP A 324 -16.81 -19.35 12.06
N ARG A 325 -17.34 -19.28 10.83
CA ARG A 325 -16.59 -18.76 9.69
C ARG A 325 -16.44 -17.25 9.77
N ASP A 326 -17.47 -16.57 10.25
CA ASP A 326 -17.58 -15.11 10.18
C ASP A 326 -17.32 -14.48 11.55
N ASN A 327 -17.70 -15.18 12.62
CA ASN A 327 -17.51 -14.73 13.98
C ASN A 327 -16.33 -15.45 14.63
N PRO A 328 -15.58 -14.78 15.51
CA PRO A 328 -14.52 -15.45 16.24
C PRO A 328 -15.12 -16.24 17.40
N VAL A 329 -15.86 -17.31 17.11
CA VAL A 329 -16.54 -18.15 18.10
C VAL A 329 -16.15 -19.61 17.90
N VAL A 330 -15.61 -20.23 18.94
CA VAL A 330 -15.45 -21.69 19.04
C VAL A 330 -16.63 -22.24 19.83
N ARG A 331 -17.20 -23.33 19.33
CA ARG A 331 -18.27 -24.07 19.99
C ARG A 331 -17.83 -25.51 20.15
N THR A 332 -18.07 -26.08 21.32
CA THR A 332 -17.78 -27.48 21.60
C THR A 332 -19.05 -28.18 22.07
N GLN A 333 -19.16 -29.45 21.71
CA GLN A 333 -20.30 -30.28 22.07
C GLN A 333 -19.86 -31.73 22.15
N VAL A 334 -20.20 -32.42 23.23
CA VAL A 334 -20.03 -33.87 23.31
C VAL A 334 -21.05 -34.55 22.40
N VAL A 335 -20.60 -35.55 21.66
CA VAL A 335 -21.40 -36.35 20.73
C VAL A 335 -21.16 -37.84 20.99
N ARG A 336 -22.12 -38.67 20.62
CA ARG A 336 -22.00 -40.14 20.69
C ARG A 336 -22.17 -40.79 19.32
N ALA A 337 -21.50 -41.90 19.11
CA ALA A 337 -21.70 -42.77 17.96
C ALA A 337 -23.15 -43.28 17.96
N ARG A 338 -23.75 -43.50 16.78
CA ARG A 338 -25.12 -44.02 16.64
C ARG A 338 -25.23 -45.46 17.11
N SER A 339 -24.16 -46.25 16.96
CA SER A 339 -24.10 -47.62 17.51
C SER A 339 -23.95 -47.66 19.03
N ASN A 340 -23.63 -46.54 19.67
CA ASN A 340 -23.50 -46.48 21.12
C ASN A 340 -24.86 -46.25 21.80
N HIS A 341 -25.40 -47.30 22.41
CA HIS A 341 -26.68 -47.30 23.13
C HIS A 341 -26.57 -46.92 24.62
N ALA A 342 -25.50 -46.25 25.03
CA ALA A 342 -25.30 -45.77 26.38
C ALA A 342 -26.45 -44.89 26.90
N GLY A 343 -26.67 -44.91 28.22
CA GLY A 343 -27.78 -44.23 28.88
C GLY A 343 -27.46 -42.78 29.27
N ALA A 344 -28.46 -42.05 29.77
CA ALA A 344 -28.29 -40.64 30.17
C ALA A 344 -27.21 -40.41 31.24
N ALA A 345 -26.96 -41.40 32.10
CA ALA A 345 -25.90 -41.35 33.11
C ALA A 345 -24.49 -41.39 32.48
N ASP A 346 -24.31 -42.20 31.43
CA ASP A 346 -23.06 -42.29 30.68
C ASP A 346 -22.81 -41.01 29.88
N ASP A 347 -23.85 -40.48 29.23
CA ASP A 347 -23.83 -39.20 28.51
C ASP A 347 -23.36 -38.07 29.44
N ALA A 348 -23.97 -37.95 30.63
CA ALA A 348 -23.57 -36.95 31.63
C ALA A 348 -22.16 -37.20 32.18
N GLY A 349 -21.70 -38.46 32.22
CA GLY A 349 -20.33 -38.81 32.57
C GLY A 349 -19.31 -38.31 31.54
N ALA A 350 -19.57 -38.56 30.25
CA ALA A 350 -18.74 -38.06 29.15
C ALA A 350 -18.70 -36.52 29.11
N GLU A 351 -19.85 -35.87 29.30
CA GLU A 351 -19.94 -34.41 29.40
C GLU A 351 -19.15 -33.85 30.59
N ARG A 352 -19.24 -34.46 31.79
CA ARG A 352 -18.43 -34.07 32.95
C ARG A 352 -16.94 -34.13 32.65
N LYS A 353 -16.47 -35.26 32.11
CA LYS A 353 -15.06 -35.44 31.75
C LYS A 353 -14.60 -34.35 30.77
N PHE A 354 -15.39 -34.08 29.73
CA PHE A 354 -15.04 -33.03 28.79
C PHE A 354 -15.05 -31.64 29.44
N CYS A 355 -16.00 -31.34 30.33
CA CYS A 355 -16.01 -30.06 31.07
C CYS A 355 -14.73 -29.86 31.89
N ASP A 356 -14.23 -30.91 32.55
CA ASP A 356 -12.97 -30.85 33.32
C ASP A 356 -11.76 -30.63 32.39
N ASP A 357 -11.71 -31.36 31.27
CA ASP A 357 -10.66 -31.23 30.25
C ASP A 357 -10.71 -29.86 29.56
N TYR A 358 -11.89 -29.27 29.41
CA TYR A 358 -12.11 -27.99 28.72
C TYR A 358 -11.38 -26.84 29.44
N ASP A 359 -11.34 -26.84 30.77
CA ASP A 359 -10.57 -25.85 31.53
C ASP A 359 -9.06 -25.95 31.32
N VAL A 360 -8.56 -27.18 31.15
CA VAL A 360 -7.15 -27.42 30.83
C VAL A 360 -6.86 -26.97 29.40
N LEU A 361 -7.75 -27.31 28.46
CA LEU A 361 -7.70 -26.89 27.06
C LEU A 361 -7.63 -25.37 26.93
N LEU A 362 -8.55 -24.64 27.57
CA LEU A 362 -8.59 -23.16 27.50
C LEU A 362 -7.35 -22.52 28.12
N ARG A 363 -6.81 -23.07 29.21
CA ARG A 363 -5.54 -22.59 29.79
C ARG A 363 -4.35 -22.84 28.87
N ALA A 364 -4.31 -24.00 28.21
CA ALA A 364 -3.25 -24.33 27.27
C ALA A 364 -3.31 -23.44 26.00
N MET A 365 -4.50 -23.20 25.46
CA MET A 365 -4.72 -22.29 24.33
C MET A 365 -4.30 -20.85 24.65
N ARG A 366 -4.59 -20.36 25.86
CA ARG A 366 -4.16 -19.03 26.32
C ARG A 366 -2.64 -18.87 26.35
N LYS A 367 -1.90 -19.92 26.74
CA LYS A 367 -0.42 -19.90 26.72
C LYS A 367 0.15 -19.76 25.29
N GLU A 368 -0.59 -20.20 24.28
CA GLU A 368 -0.25 -20.03 22.87
C GLU A 368 -0.75 -18.70 22.27
N GLY A 369 -1.37 -17.84 23.08
CA GLY A 369 -1.89 -16.54 22.65
C GLY A 369 -3.30 -16.59 22.05
N VAL A 370 -4.01 -17.71 22.18
CA VAL A 370 -5.45 -17.78 21.84
C VAL A 370 -6.25 -17.51 23.11
N GLN A 371 -6.71 -16.26 23.25
CA GLN A 371 -7.61 -15.89 24.33
C GLN A 371 -9.01 -16.33 23.98
N VAL A 372 -9.66 -17.09 24.84
CA VAL A 372 -11.02 -17.58 24.64
C VAL A 372 -11.87 -16.99 25.77
N ALA A 373 -12.68 -15.99 25.44
CA ALA A 373 -13.69 -15.42 26.30
C ALA A 373 -14.84 -16.41 26.43
N GLU A 374 -14.95 -16.95 27.63
CA GLU A 374 -15.94 -17.95 27.98
C GLU A 374 -17.37 -17.38 27.83
N VAL A 375 -18.24 -18.10 27.12
CA VAL A 375 -19.69 -17.86 27.16
C VAL A 375 -20.31 -18.94 28.04
N ALA A 376 -21.42 -18.60 28.70
CA ALA A 376 -22.15 -19.42 29.67
C ALA A 376 -22.01 -20.94 29.46
N ARG A 377 -21.36 -21.61 30.43
CA ARG A 377 -21.31 -23.07 30.50
C ARG A 377 -22.69 -23.60 30.86
N GLN A 378 -23.00 -24.78 30.34
CA GLN A 378 -24.16 -25.54 30.78
C GLN A 378 -23.69 -26.69 31.64
N ALA A 379 -24.48 -27.03 32.66
CA ALA A 379 -24.18 -28.17 33.51
C ALA A 379 -24.30 -29.48 32.71
N PRO A 380 -23.42 -30.47 32.93
CA PRO A 380 -23.54 -31.80 32.34
C PRO A 380 -24.92 -32.42 32.58
N GLY A 381 -25.45 -33.14 31.59
CA GLY A 381 -26.75 -33.80 31.62
C GLY A 381 -27.94 -32.88 31.39
N THR A 382 -27.74 -31.56 31.22
CA THR A 382 -28.85 -30.62 30.99
C THR A 382 -29.55 -30.84 29.64
N ARG A 383 -28.83 -31.34 28.62
CA ARG A 383 -29.37 -31.64 27.30
C ARG A 383 -28.93 -33.01 26.80
N PRO A 384 -29.73 -33.67 25.93
CA PRO A 384 -29.33 -34.95 25.37
C PRO A 384 -28.13 -34.80 24.41
N VAL A 385 -27.18 -35.73 24.55
CA VAL A 385 -26.00 -35.83 23.69
C VAL A 385 -26.43 -36.18 22.26
N GLN A 386 -25.89 -35.46 21.28
CA GLN A 386 -26.21 -35.69 19.88
C GLN A 386 -25.60 -37.01 19.38
N ALA A 387 -26.42 -37.88 18.80
CA ALA A 387 -25.94 -39.06 18.08
C ALA A 387 -25.47 -38.67 16.67
N VAL A 388 -24.25 -39.04 16.31
CA VAL A 388 -23.62 -38.80 14.99
C VAL A 388 -23.21 -40.12 14.35
N ALA A 389 -22.98 -40.12 13.03
CA ALA A 389 -22.53 -41.32 12.33
C ALA A 389 -21.19 -41.82 12.91
N ASP A 390 -21.01 -43.13 12.97
CA ASP A 390 -19.87 -43.72 13.69
C ASP A 390 -18.54 -43.35 13.02
N GLU A 391 -18.55 -43.17 11.70
CA GLU A 391 -17.37 -42.87 10.90
C GLU A 391 -16.85 -41.44 11.13
N VAL A 392 -17.67 -40.54 11.68
CA VAL A 392 -17.24 -39.16 11.95
C VAL A 392 -16.46 -39.05 13.25
N ILE A 393 -16.63 -39.98 14.19
CA ILE A 393 -15.86 -40.02 15.43
C ILE A 393 -14.57 -40.80 15.14
N PRO A 394 -13.38 -40.18 15.24
CA PRO A 394 -12.13 -40.91 15.09
C PRO A 394 -12.08 -42.04 16.12
N ALA A 395 -12.02 -43.28 15.64
CA ALA A 395 -11.88 -44.45 16.50
C ALA A 395 -10.39 -44.76 16.70
N GLY A 396 -10.02 -45.15 17.93
CA GLY A 396 -8.66 -45.52 18.28
C GLY A 396 -8.19 -46.70 17.45
N THR A 397 -6.93 -46.68 17.05
CA THR A 397 -6.26 -47.77 16.32
C THR A 397 -6.40 -49.13 17.01
N ALA A 398 -6.65 -49.16 18.33
CA ALA A 398 -6.87 -50.38 19.12
C ALA A 398 -8.13 -51.20 18.74
N GLN A 399 -9.17 -50.59 18.14
CA GLN A 399 -10.40 -51.31 17.74
C GLN A 399 -10.34 -51.86 16.31
N ARG A 400 -9.55 -51.25 15.41
CA ARG A 400 -9.42 -51.75 14.03
C ARG A 400 -8.71 -53.10 13.96
N SER A 401 -7.77 -53.36 14.87
CA SER A 401 -7.07 -54.65 14.97
C SER A 401 -8.01 -55.80 15.36
N THR A 402 -8.97 -55.57 16.26
CA THR A 402 -9.90 -56.60 16.72
C THR A 402 -11.00 -56.90 15.71
N GLN A 403 -11.41 -55.91 14.92
CA GLN A 403 -12.38 -56.10 13.84
C GLN A 403 -11.75 -56.77 12.61
N GLN A 404 -10.53 -56.38 12.21
CA GLN A 404 -9.77 -57.10 11.17
C GLN A 404 -9.33 -58.51 11.59
N GLN A 405 -9.08 -58.77 12.88
CA GLN A 405 -8.84 -60.14 13.36
C GLN A 405 -10.12 -60.98 13.33
N ARG A 406 -11.29 -60.42 13.61
CA ARG A 406 -12.57 -61.16 13.50
C ARG A 406 -12.94 -61.46 12.05
N GLU A 407 -12.69 -60.54 11.11
CA GLU A 407 -12.93 -60.75 9.68
C GLU A 407 -11.91 -61.69 9.01
N ARG A 408 -10.77 -61.97 9.66
CA ARG A 408 -9.78 -62.97 9.19
C ARG A 408 -9.97 -64.36 9.80
N THR A 409 -10.85 -64.51 10.79
CA THR A 409 -11.13 -65.80 11.45
C THR A 409 -12.50 -66.40 11.07
N LEU A 410 -13.20 -65.76 10.12
CA LEU A 410 -14.37 -66.28 9.41
C LEU A 410 -13.97 -66.51 7.96
#